data_AF-A0A182MN10-F1
#
_entry.id   AF-A0A182MN10-F1
#
_cell.length_a   1.000
_cell.length_b   1.000
_cell.length_c   1.000
_cell.angle_alpha   90.00
_cell.angle_beta   90.00
_cell.angle_gamma   90.00
#
_symmetry.space_group_name_H-M   'P 1'
#
loop_
_entity.id
_entity.type
_entity.pdbx_description
1 polymer ?
#
loop_
_entity_poly.entity_id
_entity_poly.type
_entity_poly.pdbx_seq_one_letter_code
_entity_poly.pdbx_strand_id
1 'polypeptide(L)'
;MLQWIKEDMNALLKLCLLHENDLALREMLYDIVLIITQSDLLNVNIGYNSPEQLMFNYKTIMSFILHPQLPCPVTKSEPIVKSLFDLKRHTGQHVYWDILQKTIQYICNADEPSGNNSSDFCAIRTQIYTHLGNYLTAQIQDDMAGVLKHQPTVMSFLLYPLEYDQLLLVESVKELWLQIYEAIAKQEPKTCEFVNAFCEMIKAMTIAKHGYSTAVVANSLCFIIRSLSLRLPLWKVQHYSKKIKIRHQKKRMNHQLNKTTESSRPQNLRLNPPQP
;
A
#
# COMPACT_ATOMS: atom_id res chain seq x y z
N MET A 1 -19.75 -15.15 -16.45
CA MET A 1 -20.49 -14.57 -15.30
C MET A 1 -19.89 -13.23 -14.86
N LEU A 2 -18.70 -13.17 -14.26
CA LEU A 2 -18.13 -11.88 -13.81
C LEU A 2 -17.91 -10.86 -14.93
N GLN A 3 -17.56 -11.32 -16.13
CA GLN A 3 -17.46 -10.45 -17.31
C GLN A 3 -18.82 -9.85 -17.72
N TRP A 4 -19.92 -10.61 -17.61
CA TRP A 4 -21.27 -10.11 -17.89
C TRP A 4 -21.73 -9.12 -16.83
N ILE A 5 -21.49 -9.41 -15.55
CA ILE A 5 -21.74 -8.46 -14.45
C ILE A 5 -20.99 -7.16 -14.71
N LYS A 6 -19.72 -7.23 -15.15
CA LYS A 6 -18.94 -6.05 -15.50
C LYS A 6 -19.56 -5.28 -16.68
N GLU A 7 -20.06 -5.95 -17.71
CA GLU A 7 -20.71 -5.32 -18.86
C GLU A 7 -22.01 -4.62 -18.46
N ASP A 8 -22.87 -5.28 -17.69
CA ASP A 8 -24.13 -4.72 -17.18
C ASP A 8 -23.89 -3.52 -16.26
N MET A 9 -22.92 -3.64 -15.33
CA MET A 9 -22.56 -2.55 -14.43
C MET A 9 -21.95 -1.35 -15.18
N ASN A 10 -21.20 -1.60 -16.26
CA ASN A 10 -20.71 -0.52 -17.12
C ASN A 10 -21.84 0.17 -17.89
N ALA A 11 -22.87 -0.58 -18.32
CA ALA A 11 -24.05 0.01 -18.94
C ALA A 11 -24.80 0.90 -17.94
N LEU A 12 -24.98 0.42 -16.70
CA LEU A 12 -25.61 1.20 -15.63
C LEU A 12 -24.80 2.45 -15.25
N LEU A 13 -23.47 2.33 -15.17
CA LEU A 13 -22.58 3.47 -14.96
C LEU A 13 -22.75 4.52 -16.07
N LYS A 14 -22.75 4.10 -17.35
CA LYS A 14 -22.99 5.01 -18.48
C LYS A 14 -24.35 5.70 -18.37
N LEU A 15 -25.39 4.98 -17.96
CA LEU A 15 -26.71 5.55 -17.75
C LEU A 15 -26.69 6.61 -16.63
N CYS A 16 -26.01 6.34 -15.51
CA CYS A 16 -25.82 7.31 -14.42
C CYS A 16 -25.10 8.58 -14.91
N LEU A 17 -24.09 8.44 -15.76
CA LEU A 17 -23.35 9.57 -16.33
C LEU A 17 -24.20 10.37 -17.34
N LEU A 18 -25.14 9.74 -18.04
CA LEU A 18 -26.07 10.44 -18.94
C LEU A 18 -27.16 11.20 -18.16
N HIS A 19 -27.50 10.72 -16.96
CA HIS A 19 -28.54 11.27 -16.08
C HIS A 19 -27.95 11.73 -14.75
N GLU A 20 -26.97 12.66 -14.78
CA GLU A 20 -26.16 13.04 -13.60
C GLU A 20 -26.98 13.52 -12.37
N ASN A 21 -28.19 14.06 -12.60
CA ASN A 21 -29.08 14.54 -11.54
C ASN A 21 -30.03 13.47 -10.99
N ASP A 22 -30.05 12.26 -11.56
CA ASP A 22 -30.86 11.15 -11.08
C ASP A 22 -30.17 10.46 -9.90
N LEU A 23 -30.45 10.99 -8.71
CA LEU A 23 -29.91 10.45 -7.46
C LEU A 23 -30.38 9.02 -7.19
N ALA A 24 -31.60 8.66 -7.57
CA ALA A 24 -32.14 7.31 -7.36
C ALA A 24 -31.39 6.29 -8.23
N LEU A 25 -31.07 6.66 -9.48
CA LEU A 25 -30.27 5.82 -10.36
C LEU A 25 -28.84 5.64 -9.85
N ARG A 26 -28.22 6.71 -9.33
CA ARG A 26 -26.90 6.64 -8.69
C ARG A 26 -26.92 5.77 -7.44
N GLU A 27 -27.94 5.91 -6.58
CA GLU A 27 -28.11 5.06 -5.40
C GLU A 27 -28.26 3.58 -5.79
N MET A 28 -29.08 3.29 -6.80
CA MET A 28 -29.27 1.94 -7.34
C MET A 28 -27.94 1.32 -7.82
N LEU A 29 -27.11 2.09 -8.53
CA LEU A 29 -25.78 1.62 -8.95
C LEU A 29 -24.96 1.13 -7.74
N TYR A 30 -24.82 1.96 -6.71
CA TYR A 30 -24.00 1.62 -5.55
C TYR A 30 -24.63 0.55 -4.65
N ASP A 31 -25.96 0.44 -4.62
CA ASP A 31 -26.66 -0.68 -3.99
C ASP A 31 -26.35 -2.00 -4.70
N ILE A 32 -26.36 -2.02 -6.03
CA ILE A 32 -25.99 -3.21 -6.78
C ILE A 32 -24.51 -3.55 -6.57
N VAL A 33 -23.61 -2.55 -6.59
CA VAL A 33 -22.18 -2.78 -6.25
C VAL A 33 -22.07 -3.42 -4.86
N LEU A 34 -22.78 -2.89 -3.87
CA LEU A 34 -22.76 -3.42 -2.51
C LEU A 34 -23.27 -4.87 -2.46
N ILE A 35 -24.41 -5.16 -3.08
CA ILE A 35 -24.98 -6.51 -3.17
C ILE A 35 -23.98 -7.49 -3.81
N ILE A 36 -23.35 -7.11 -4.92
CA ILE A 36 -22.31 -7.92 -5.57
C ILE A 36 -21.16 -8.18 -4.59
N THR A 37 -20.68 -7.13 -3.92
CA THR A 37 -19.59 -7.29 -2.95
C THR A 37 -19.99 -8.07 -1.69
N GLN A 38 -21.26 -8.20 -1.34
CA GLN A 38 -21.69 -9.00 -0.19
C GLN A 38 -22.06 -10.44 -0.56
N SER A 39 -22.35 -10.71 -1.83
CA SER A 39 -22.67 -12.04 -2.34
C SER A 39 -21.45 -12.97 -2.45
N ASP A 40 -21.64 -14.26 -2.68
CA ASP A 40 -20.51 -15.19 -2.92
C ASP A 40 -19.87 -15.07 -4.33
N LEU A 41 -20.37 -14.15 -5.18
CA LEU A 41 -19.93 -14.01 -6.57
C LEU A 41 -18.45 -13.63 -6.71
N LEU A 42 -17.89 -12.91 -5.73
CA LEU A 42 -16.49 -12.51 -5.73
C LEU A 42 -15.60 -13.42 -4.88
N ASN A 43 -16.16 -14.49 -4.28
CA ASN A 43 -15.38 -15.42 -3.49
C ASN A 43 -14.36 -16.13 -4.39
N VAL A 44 -13.16 -16.30 -3.86
CA VAL A 44 -12.05 -16.96 -4.55
C VAL A 44 -11.61 -18.10 -3.66
N ASN A 45 -11.57 -19.31 -4.22
CA ASN A 45 -11.00 -20.47 -3.58
C ASN A 45 -9.51 -20.55 -3.95
N ILE A 46 -8.66 -20.09 -3.05
CA ILE A 46 -7.22 -20.03 -3.30
C ILE A 46 -6.67 -21.46 -3.28
N GLY A 47 -6.08 -21.86 -4.41
CA GLY A 47 -5.63 -23.22 -4.70
C GLY A 47 -6.39 -23.87 -5.86
N TYR A 48 -7.62 -23.44 -6.13
CA TYR A 48 -8.42 -23.87 -7.29
C TYR A 48 -8.64 -22.77 -8.32
N ASN A 49 -8.84 -21.53 -7.85
CA ASN A 49 -8.96 -20.36 -8.70
C ASN A 49 -7.58 -19.75 -9.01
N SER A 50 -7.48 -19.08 -10.16
CA SER A 50 -6.27 -18.33 -10.53
C SER A 50 -6.00 -17.20 -9.52
N PRO A 51 -4.75 -16.99 -9.08
CA PRO A 51 -4.37 -15.88 -8.20
C PRO A 51 -4.73 -14.49 -8.74
N GLU A 52 -4.89 -14.37 -10.06
CA GLU A 52 -5.25 -13.15 -10.76
C GLU A 52 -6.74 -12.82 -10.64
N GLN A 53 -7.58 -13.80 -10.29
CA GLN A 53 -9.02 -13.59 -10.12
C GLN A 53 -9.33 -12.58 -9.02
N LEU A 54 -8.61 -12.65 -7.89
CA LEU A 54 -8.77 -11.69 -6.79
C LEU A 54 -8.44 -10.26 -7.23
N MET A 55 -7.31 -10.12 -7.95
CA MET A 55 -6.87 -8.83 -8.50
C MET A 55 -7.88 -8.28 -9.53
N PHE A 56 -8.45 -9.16 -10.36
CA PHE A 56 -9.51 -8.80 -11.30
C PHE A 56 -10.77 -8.30 -10.57
N ASN A 57 -11.18 -8.97 -9.49
CA ASN A 57 -12.33 -8.57 -8.68
C ASN A 57 -12.10 -7.18 -8.06
N TYR A 58 -10.93 -6.94 -7.46
CA TYR A 58 -10.56 -5.63 -6.92
C TYR A 58 -10.64 -4.55 -7.98
N LYS A 59 -9.94 -4.72 -9.11
CA LYS A 59 -9.92 -3.73 -10.20
C LYS A 59 -11.32 -3.44 -10.74
N THR A 60 -12.17 -4.46 -10.88
CA THR A 60 -13.51 -4.31 -11.44
C THR A 60 -14.42 -3.52 -10.51
N ILE A 61 -14.46 -3.84 -9.22
CA ILE A 61 -15.33 -3.11 -8.28
C ILE A 61 -14.80 -1.70 -8.03
N MET A 62 -13.49 -1.57 -7.85
CA MET A 62 -12.85 -0.30 -7.54
C MET A 62 -12.98 0.72 -8.68
N SER A 63 -13.11 0.30 -9.95
CA SER A 63 -13.38 1.24 -11.05
C SER A 63 -14.74 1.94 -10.94
N PHE A 64 -15.71 1.38 -10.21
CA PHE A 64 -16.99 2.04 -9.93
C PHE A 64 -16.90 2.96 -8.71
N ILE A 65 -16.15 2.56 -7.68
CA ILE A 65 -15.99 3.36 -6.45
C ILE A 65 -15.18 4.63 -6.73
N LEU A 66 -14.12 4.50 -7.53
CA LEU A 66 -13.16 5.55 -7.83
C LEU A 66 -13.45 6.27 -9.15
N HIS A 67 -14.68 6.16 -9.66
CA HIS A 67 -15.01 6.79 -10.93
C HIS A 67 -14.94 8.32 -10.79
N PRO A 68 -14.13 9.03 -11.60
CA PRO A 68 -13.83 10.44 -11.36
C PRO A 68 -15.03 11.38 -11.55
N GLN A 69 -15.97 10.99 -12.39
CA GLN A 69 -17.19 11.78 -12.68
C GLN A 69 -18.37 11.37 -11.81
N LEU A 70 -18.26 10.25 -11.09
CA LEU A 70 -19.35 9.72 -10.28
C LEU A 70 -18.76 9.25 -8.95
N PRO A 71 -18.55 10.18 -7.99
CA PRO A 71 -17.94 9.82 -6.71
C PRO A 71 -18.86 8.88 -5.93
N CYS A 72 -18.31 7.86 -5.27
CA CYS A 72 -19.13 6.98 -4.44
C CYS A 72 -19.58 7.68 -3.15
N PRO A 73 -20.86 7.64 -2.77
CA PRO A 73 -21.32 8.15 -1.48
C PRO A 73 -20.58 7.49 -0.31
N VAL A 74 -20.17 8.28 0.69
CA VAL A 74 -19.41 7.78 1.86
C VAL A 74 -20.17 6.67 2.60
N THR A 75 -21.50 6.76 2.66
CA THR A 75 -22.39 5.76 3.29
C THR A 75 -22.38 4.41 2.57
N LYS A 76 -21.95 4.36 1.31
CA LYS A 76 -21.84 3.13 0.51
C LYS A 76 -20.40 2.66 0.38
N SER A 77 -19.44 3.58 0.23
CA SER A 77 -18.05 3.22 -0.03
C SER A 77 -17.42 2.37 1.08
N GLU A 78 -17.64 2.73 2.35
CA GLU A 78 -17.08 1.99 3.48
C GLU A 78 -17.58 0.53 3.56
N PRO A 79 -18.90 0.24 3.54
CA PRO A 79 -19.37 -1.14 3.53
C PRO A 79 -18.94 -1.92 2.28
N ILE A 80 -18.89 -1.30 1.09
CA ILE A 80 -18.36 -1.95 -0.12
C ILE A 80 -16.90 -2.34 0.08
N VAL A 81 -16.06 -1.42 0.57
CA VAL A 81 -14.63 -1.65 0.83
C VAL A 81 -14.44 -2.76 1.85
N LYS A 82 -15.16 -2.73 2.98
CA LYS A 82 -15.07 -3.78 4.01
C LYS A 82 -15.44 -5.15 3.46
N SER A 83 -16.50 -5.26 2.66
CA SER A 83 -16.90 -6.53 2.06
C SER A 83 -15.94 -7.02 0.97
N LEU A 84 -15.37 -6.11 0.18
CA LEU A 84 -14.45 -6.45 -0.90
C LEU A 84 -13.09 -6.92 -0.37
N PHE A 85 -12.56 -6.27 0.68
CA PHE A 85 -11.24 -6.54 1.25
C PHE A 85 -11.31 -7.37 2.54
N ASP A 86 -12.32 -8.24 2.65
CA ASP A 86 -12.47 -9.16 3.79
C ASP A 86 -11.53 -10.37 3.65
N LEU A 87 -10.57 -10.46 4.56
CA LEU A 87 -9.59 -11.53 4.62
C LEU A 87 -10.19 -12.91 4.97
N LYS A 88 -11.39 -12.97 5.56
CA LYS A 88 -12.07 -14.24 5.94
C LYS A 88 -12.99 -14.79 4.86
N ARG A 89 -13.35 -13.96 3.87
CA ARG A 89 -14.36 -14.30 2.85
C ARG A 89 -13.92 -15.42 1.92
N HIS A 90 -12.63 -15.52 1.65
CA HIS A 90 -12.07 -16.45 0.68
C HIS A 90 -11.70 -17.78 1.35
N THR A 91 -11.81 -18.88 0.61
CA THR A 91 -11.64 -20.23 1.15
C THR A 91 -10.28 -20.85 0.78
N GLY A 92 -9.71 -21.63 1.69
CA GLY A 92 -8.53 -22.49 1.51
C GLY A 92 -7.57 -22.44 2.72
N GLN A 93 -6.49 -23.21 2.73
CA GLN A 93 -5.53 -23.25 3.85
C GLN A 93 -4.62 -22.01 3.88
N HIS A 94 -4.52 -21.33 5.04
CA HIS A 94 -3.70 -20.12 5.25
C HIS A 94 -3.99 -18.94 4.29
N VAL A 95 -5.18 -18.94 3.70
CA VAL A 95 -5.56 -18.11 2.56
C VAL A 95 -5.56 -16.61 2.84
N TYR A 96 -5.82 -16.21 4.08
CA TYR A 96 -5.84 -14.80 4.44
C TYR A 96 -4.47 -14.10 4.30
N TRP A 97 -3.34 -14.81 4.43
CA TRP A 97 -2.02 -14.22 4.20
C TRP A 97 -1.76 -13.91 2.72
N ASP A 98 -2.17 -14.82 1.83
CA ASP A 98 -2.06 -14.63 0.39
C ASP A 98 -2.97 -13.49 -0.08
N ILE A 99 -4.20 -13.42 0.45
CA ILE A 99 -5.12 -12.30 0.19
C ILE A 99 -4.51 -11.00 0.67
N LEU A 100 -3.95 -10.96 1.89
CA LEU A 100 -3.31 -9.77 2.43
C LEU A 100 -2.17 -9.31 1.52
N GLN A 101 -1.30 -10.22 1.09
CA GLN A 101 -0.22 -9.90 0.16
C GLN A 101 -0.74 -9.36 -1.17
N LYS A 102 -1.77 -9.99 -1.75
CA LYS A 102 -2.39 -9.54 -3.01
C LYS A 102 -3.10 -8.20 -2.86
N THR A 103 -3.68 -7.94 -1.69
CA THR A 103 -4.31 -6.67 -1.36
C THR A 103 -3.27 -5.57 -1.27
N ILE A 104 -2.15 -5.82 -0.59
CA ILE A 104 -1.00 -4.89 -0.55
C ILE A 104 -0.50 -4.63 -1.97
N GLN A 105 -0.33 -5.68 -2.78
CA GLN A 105 0.07 -5.53 -4.18
C GLN A 105 -0.93 -4.66 -4.97
N TYR A 106 -2.23 -4.83 -4.75
CA TYR A 106 -3.26 -4.03 -5.42
C TYR A 106 -3.14 -2.55 -5.04
N ILE A 107 -3.10 -2.23 -3.74
CA ILE A 107 -3.04 -0.85 -3.26
C ILE A 107 -1.71 -0.16 -3.58
N CYS A 108 -0.62 -0.92 -3.81
CA CYS A 108 0.66 -0.40 -4.29
C CYS A 108 0.67 -0.17 -5.82
N ASN A 109 0.08 -1.09 -6.60
CA ASN A 109 0.13 -1.05 -8.06
C ASN A 109 -1.00 -0.24 -8.71
N ALA A 110 -2.01 0.18 -7.95
CA ALA A 110 -3.11 1.01 -8.44
C ALA A 110 -2.67 2.44 -8.87
N ASP A 111 -1.40 2.79 -8.67
CA ASP A 111 -0.82 4.10 -8.99
C ASP A 111 -0.22 4.23 -10.41
N GLU A 112 -0.16 3.16 -11.21
CA GLU A 112 0.25 3.23 -12.62
C GLU A 112 -0.99 3.09 -13.53
N PRO A 113 -1.39 4.04 -14.41
CA PRO A 113 -0.78 5.30 -14.89
C PRO A 113 -1.71 6.55 -14.83
N SER A 114 -2.84 6.50 -14.12
CA SER A 114 -3.71 7.67 -13.91
C SER A 114 -3.31 8.33 -12.60
N GLY A 115 -2.92 9.61 -12.61
CA GLY A 115 -2.48 10.35 -11.41
C GLY A 115 -3.49 10.39 -10.26
N ASN A 116 -3.66 9.26 -9.56
CA ASN A 116 -4.67 8.96 -8.55
C ASN A 116 -4.25 9.44 -7.16
N ASN A 117 -3.60 10.60 -7.08
CA ASN A 117 -3.53 11.38 -5.85
C ASN A 117 -4.84 12.16 -5.62
N SER A 118 -5.99 11.61 -6.01
CA SER A 118 -7.29 12.19 -5.66
C SER A 118 -7.54 11.98 -4.17
N SER A 119 -8.16 12.98 -3.52
CA SER A 119 -8.60 12.89 -2.12
C SER A 119 -9.43 11.63 -1.87
N ASP A 120 -10.23 11.24 -2.85
CA ASP A 120 -11.14 10.10 -2.77
C ASP A 120 -10.38 8.78 -2.74
N PHE A 121 -9.31 8.64 -3.55
CA PHE A 121 -8.48 7.45 -3.48
C PHE A 121 -7.70 7.38 -2.17
N CYS A 122 -7.25 8.52 -1.62
CA CYS A 122 -6.63 8.56 -0.29
C CYS A 122 -7.60 8.10 0.81
N ALA A 123 -8.86 8.54 0.76
CA ALA A 123 -9.90 8.11 1.68
C ALA A 123 -10.18 6.60 1.59
N ILE A 124 -10.31 6.05 0.38
CA ILE A 124 -10.52 4.61 0.21
C ILE A 124 -9.30 3.79 0.66
N ARG A 125 -8.08 4.22 0.33
CA ARG A 125 -6.85 3.56 0.83
C ARG A 125 -6.81 3.54 2.36
N THR A 126 -7.22 4.63 2.99
CA THR A 126 -7.33 4.72 4.45
C THR A 126 -8.32 3.68 4.98
N GLN A 127 -9.52 3.57 4.38
CA GLN A 127 -10.52 2.57 4.76
C GLN A 127 -10.00 1.14 4.62
N ILE A 128 -9.36 0.81 3.48
CA ILE A 128 -8.76 -0.51 3.25
C ILE A 128 -7.71 -0.80 4.32
N TYR A 129 -6.77 0.12 4.53
CA TYR A 129 -5.69 -0.05 5.50
C TYR A 129 -6.21 -0.25 6.91
N THR A 130 -7.14 0.61 7.37
CA THR A 130 -7.74 0.50 8.70
C THR A 130 -8.48 -0.82 8.88
N HIS A 131 -9.23 -1.27 7.87
CA HIS A 131 -9.94 -2.55 7.93
C HIS A 131 -8.98 -3.74 8.09
N LEU A 132 -7.95 -3.82 7.24
CA LEU A 132 -6.95 -4.89 7.28
C LEU A 132 -6.11 -4.85 8.56
N GLY A 133 -5.73 -3.66 9.01
CA GLY A 133 -4.94 -3.49 10.23
C GLY A 133 -5.71 -3.95 11.47
N ASN A 134 -7.00 -3.65 11.57
CA ASN A 134 -7.84 -4.14 12.67
C ASN A 134 -7.91 -5.67 12.68
N TYR A 135 -8.01 -6.29 11.50
CA TYR A 135 -7.94 -7.74 11.39
C TYR A 135 -6.58 -8.28 11.84
N LEU A 136 -5.48 -7.67 11.41
CA LEU A 136 -4.13 -8.07 11.81
C LEU A 136 -3.91 -7.96 13.32
N THR A 137 -4.41 -6.90 13.95
CA THR A 137 -4.34 -6.74 15.41
C THR A 137 -5.04 -7.90 16.13
N ALA A 138 -6.21 -8.33 15.65
CA ALA A 138 -6.90 -9.50 16.19
C ALA A 138 -6.10 -10.80 15.96
N GLN A 139 -5.57 -11.01 14.76
CA GLN A 139 -4.75 -12.19 14.45
C GLN A 139 -3.45 -12.25 15.25
N ILE A 140 -2.84 -11.11 15.55
CA ILE A 140 -1.68 -11.00 16.44
C ILE A 140 -2.04 -11.41 17.87
N GLN A 141 -3.29 -11.26 18.30
CA GLN A 141 -3.71 -11.75 19.61
C GLN A 141 -3.98 -13.26 19.57
N ASP A 142 -4.57 -13.75 18.47
CA ASP A 142 -5.07 -15.12 18.35
C ASP A 142 -4.00 -16.14 17.89
N ASP A 143 -3.14 -15.80 16.92
CA ASP A 143 -2.17 -16.70 16.28
C ASP A 143 -0.85 -15.98 15.94
N MET A 144 -0.05 -15.70 16.97
CA MET A 144 1.29 -15.12 16.77
C MET A 144 2.23 -16.03 15.99
N ALA A 145 2.12 -17.35 16.10
CA ALA A 145 3.00 -18.26 15.38
C ALA A 145 2.76 -18.15 13.86
N GLY A 146 1.51 -18.05 13.43
CA GLY A 146 1.13 -17.81 12.04
C GLY A 146 1.61 -16.44 11.52
N VAL A 147 1.52 -15.40 12.34
CA VAL A 147 2.03 -14.04 12.02
C VAL A 147 3.54 -14.08 11.78
N LEU A 148 4.30 -14.75 12.66
CA LEU A 148 5.75 -14.86 12.54
C LEU A 148 6.16 -15.64 11.29
N LYS A 149 5.43 -16.72 10.97
CA LYS A 149 5.66 -17.50 9.73
C LYS A 149 5.47 -16.65 8.45
N HIS A 150 4.61 -15.63 8.49
CA HIS A 150 4.33 -14.73 7.37
C HIS A 150 4.84 -13.30 7.59
N GLN A 151 5.91 -13.15 8.40
CA GLN A 151 6.52 -11.86 8.72
C GLN A 151 6.80 -10.97 7.48
N PRO A 152 7.29 -11.47 6.33
CA PRO A 152 7.49 -10.63 5.16
C PRO A 152 6.23 -9.89 4.71
N THR A 153 5.08 -10.57 4.67
CA THR A 153 3.79 -9.98 4.25
C THR A 153 3.31 -8.92 5.26
N VAL A 154 3.43 -9.22 6.56
CA VAL A 154 3.07 -8.28 7.63
C VAL A 154 3.96 -7.04 7.62
N MET A 155 5.24 -7.22 7.32
CA MET A 155 6.17 -6.11 7.18
C MET A 155 5.88 -5.28 5.93
N SER A 156 5.53 -5.90 4.80
CA SER A 156 5.03 -5.18 3.62
C SER A 156 3.77 -4.35 3.93
N PHE A 157 2.87 -4.87 4.75
CA PHE A 157 1.70 -4.12 5.22
C PHE A 157 2.11 -2.89 6.04
N LEU A 158 3.05 -3.03 6.98
CA LEU A 158 3.55 -1.93 7.80
C LEU A 158 4.37 -0.90 7.00
N LEU A 159 5.02 -1.34 5.93
CA LEU A 159 5.76 -0.47 5.01
C LEU A 159 4.83 0.44 4.21
N TYR A 160 3.62 -0.02 3.88
CA TYR A 160 2.71 0.69 2.99
C TYR A 160 2.44 2.15 3.42
N PRO A 161 1.96 2.47 4.65
CA PRO A 161 1.75 3.87 5.04
C PRO A 161 3.04 4.70 5.13
N LEU A 162 4.20 4.05 5.20
CA LEU A 162 5.51 4.70 5.23
C LEU A 162 6.04 5.00 3.83
N GLU A 163 5.51 4.36 2.79
CA GLU A 163 5.79 4.64 1.39
C GLU A 163 4.81 5.69 0.84
N TYR A 164 3.57 5.70 1.33
CA TYR A 164 2.52 6.64 0.91
C TYR A 164 2.28 7.80 1.89
N ASP A 165 2.78 8.98 1.48
CA ASP A 165 3.00 10.23 2.25
C ASP A 165 1.86 10.70 3.16
N GLN A 166 0.61 10.41 2.81
CA GLN A 166 -0.54 11.03 3.47
C GLN A 166 -1.22 10.14 4.50
N LEU A 167 -0.97 8.84 4.51
CA LEU A 167 -1.73 7.92 5.37
C LEU A 167 -1.35 8.07 6.85
N LEU A 168 -0.07 8.29 7.17
CA LEU A 168 0.37 8.47 8.57
C LEU A 168 0.06 9.84 9.17
N LEU A 169 -0.45 10.78 8.37
CA LEU A 169 -1.03 12.03 8.87
C LEU A 169 -2.42 11.80 9.47
N VAL A 170 -3.09 10.70 9.10
CA VAL A 170 -4.36 10.30 9.69
C VAL A 170 -4.08 9.64 11.04
N GLU A 171 -4.57 10.26 12.11
CA GLU A 171 -4.26 9.84 13.50
C GLU A 171 -4.65 8.39 13.77
N SER A 172 -5.84 7.96 13.31
CA SER A 172 -6.31 6.58 13.46
C SER A 172 -5.42 5.56 12.74
N VAL A 173 -4.87 5.90 11.57
CA VAL A 173 -3.93 5.04 10.84
C VAL A 173 -2.61 4.93 11.58
N LYS A 174 -2.10 6.05 12.10
CA LYS A 174 -0.87 6.07 12.89
C LYS A 174 -1.01 5.24 14.16
N GLU A 175 -2.10 5.39 14.91
CA GLU A 175 -2.35 4.61 16.13
C GLU A 175 -2.40 3.11 15.83
N LEU A 176 -3.15 2.72 14.81
CA LEU A 176 -3.25 1.33 14.37
C LEU A 176 -1.89 0.76 13.95
N TRP A 177 -1.12 1.54 13.19
CA TRP A 177 0.22 1.18 12.79
C TRP A 177 1.13 0.92 14.00
N LEU A 178 1.10 1.81 15.00
CA LEU A 178 1.88 1.68 16.23
C LEU A 178 1.51 0.43 17.01
N GLN A 179 0.21 0.13 17.13
CA GLN A 179 -0.31 -1.06 17.82
C GLN A 179 0.21 -2.36 17.17
N ILE A 180 0.10 -2.48 15.85
CA ILE A 180 0.55 -3.67 15.11
C ILE A 180 2.07 -3.82 15.25
N TYR A 181 2.83 -2.75 15.02
CA TYR A 181 4.28 -2.78 15.11
C TYR A 181 4.76 -3.14 16.53
N GLU A 182 4.18 -2.54 17.57
CA GLU A 182 4.57 -2.78 18.95
C GLU A 182 4.36 -4.25 19.36
N ALA A 183 3.24 -4.84 18.95
CA ALA A 183 2.94 -6.23 19.27
C ALA A 183 3.95 -7.20 18.65
N ILE A 184 4.38 -6.95 17.41
CA ILE A 184 5.41 -7.76 16.74
C ILE A 184 6.79 -7.52 17.38
N ALA A 185 7.17 -6.27 17.61
CA ALA A 185 8.47 -5.90 18.18
C ALA A 185 8.68 -6.46 19.59
N LYS A 186 7.61 -6.63 20.38
CA LYS A 186 7.65 -7.26 21.71
C LYS A 186 7.97 -8.75 21.68
N GLN A 187 7.83 -9.44 20.55
CA GLN A 187 7.99 -10.89 20.50
C GLN A 187 9.34 -11.32 19.92
N GLU A 188 9.87 -10.59 18.94
CA GLU A 188 10.96 -11.13 18.12
C GLU A 188 12.18 -10.22 17.84
N PRO A 189 12.71 -9.42 18.80
CA PRO A 189 13.82 -8.50 18.52
C PRO A 189 15.17 -9.17 18.20
N LYS A 190 15.22 -10.51 18.11
CA LYS A 190 16.46 -11.31 18.04
C LYS A 190 16.65 -12.10 16.73
N THR A 191 15.63 -12.21 15.86
CA THR A 191 15.74 -12.94 14.60
C THR A 191 16.39 -12.08 13.52
N CYS A 192 17.11 -12.72 12.60
CA CYS A 192 17.75 -12.04 11.48
C CYS A 192 16.69 -11.49 10.51
N GLU A 193 15.59 -12.20 10.29
CA GLU A 193 14.49 -11.72 9.43
C GLU A 193 13.85 -10.45 9.97
N PHE A 194 13.54 -10.39 11.27
CA PHE A 194 12.97 -9.19 11.89
C PHE A 194 13.91 -7.99 11.75
N VAL A 195 15.22 -8.18 12.01
CA VAL A 195 16.22 -7.10 11.88
C VAL A 195 16.38 -6.64 10.43
N ASN A 196 16.31 -7.54 9.45
CA ASN A 196 16.38 -7.20 8.04
C ASN A 196 15.14 -6.44 7.57
N ALA A 197 13.93 -6.92 7.90
CA ALA A 197 12.68 -6.24 7.60
C ALA A 197 12.64 -4.84 8.24
N PHE A 198 13.08 -4.73 9.49
CA PHE A 198 13.27 -3.47 10.18
C PHE A 198 14.24 -2.53 9.45
N CYS A 199 15.37 -3.05 8.94
CA CYS A 199 16.29 -2.24 8.16
C CYS A 199 15.66 -1.74 6.85
N GLU A 200 14.81 -2.55 6.22
CA GLU A 200 14.02 -2.11 5.05
C GLU A 200 13.00 -1.03 5.44
N MET A 201 12.33 -1.14 6.59
CA MET A 201 11.45 -0.08 7.11
C MET A 201 12.19 1.23 7.32
N ILE A 202 13.36 1.21 7.97
CA ILE A 202 14.18 2.41 8.13
C ILE A 202 14.60 2.98 6.76
N LYS A 203 14.97 2.14 5.80
CA LYS A 203 15.33 2.60 4.45
C LYS A 203 14.15 3.23 3.73
N ALA A 204 13.00 2.57 3.71
CA ALA A 204 11.77 3.08 3.12
C ALA A 204 11.40 4.44 3.72
N MET A 205 11.40 4.55 5.05
CA MET A 205 11.19 5.81 5.77
C MET A 205 12.22 6.90 5.44
N THR A 206 13.47 6.51 5.18
CA THR A 206 14.54 7.46 4.81
C THR A 206 14.39 7.95 3.38
N ILE A 207 13.87 7.12 2.47
CA ILE A 207 13.54 7.50 1.09
C ILE A 207 12.29 8.38 1.08
N ALA A 208 11.26 7.97 1.82
CA ALA A 208 10.04 8.72 2.10
C ALA A 208 10.33 10.13 2.66
N LYS A 209 11.35 10.30 3.51
CA LYS A 209 11.80 11.62 4.00
C LYS A 209 12.00 12.70 2.90
N HIS A 210 12.17 12.33 1.64
CA HIS A 210 12.25 13.27 0.51
C HIS A 210 10.88 13.82 0.04
N GLY A 211 9.75 13.24 0.46
CA GLY A 211 8.39 13.75 0.23
C GLY A 211 7.67 14.26 1.50
N TYR A 212 8.04 13.77 2.69
CA TYR A 212 7.23 13.87 3.90
C TYR A 212 7.55 15.09 4.78
N SER A 213 6.62 15.41 5.70
CA SER A 213 6.96 16.16 6.92
C SER A 213 8.01 15.38 7.72
N THR A 214 9.23 15.94 7.82
CA THR A 214 10.36 15.35 8.54
C THR A 214 9.99 14.95 9.99
N ALA A 215 9.01 15.62 10.59
CA ALA A 215 8.52 15.33 11.94
C ALA A 215 7.79 13.97 12.05
N VAL A 216 6.97 13.59 11.07
CA VAL A 216 6.21 12.32 11.10
C VAL A 216 7.15 11.13 10.95
N VAL A 217 8.10 11.23 10.01
CA VAL A 217 9.15 10.23 9.81
C VAL A 217 10.04 10.13 11.05
N ALA A 218 10.46 11.26 11.63
CA ALA A 218 11.29 11.26 12.83
C ALA A 218 10.56 10.67 14.04
N ASN A 219 9.28 10.99 14.25
CA ASN A 219 8.49 10.45 15.36
C ASN A 219 8.32 8.94 15.24
N SER A 220 8.00 8.46 14.04
CA SER A 220 7.85 7.03 13.76
C SER A 220 9.19 6.29 13.93
N LEU A 221 10.31 6.85 13.43
CA LEU A 221 11.66 6.30 13.66
C LEU A 221 12.03 6.28 15.15
N CYS A 222 11.70 7.34 15.89
CA CYS A 222 11.92 7.41 17.33
C CYS A 222 11.13 6.32 18.07
N PHE A 223 9.87 6.10 17.71
CA PHE A 223 9.06 5.02 18.29
C PHE A 223 9.68 3.65 17.99
N ILE A 224 9.95 3.39 16.72
CA ILE A 224 10.63 2.19 16.21
C ILE A 224 11.91 1.89 17.00
N ILE A 225 12.79 2.88 17.19
CA ILE A 225 14.05 2.74 17.93
C ILE A 225 13.80 2.51 19.43
N ARG A 226 12.84 3.21 20.04
CA ARG A 226 12.50 3.06 21.47
C ARG A 226 11.95 1.67 21.78
N SER A 227 11.04 1.18 20.96
CA SER A 227 10.45 -0.16 21.10
C SER A 227 11.50 -1.28 21.03
N LEU A 228 12.62 -1.03 20.35
CA LEU A 228 13.76 -1.96 20.29
C LEU A 228 14.84 -1.73 21.33
N SER A 229 15.04 -0.50 21.77
CA SER A 229 16.10 -0.12 22.73
C SER A 229 15.89 -0.72 24.11
N LEU A 230 14.66 -1.17 24.43
CA LEU A 230 14.39 -1.98 25.60
C LEU A 230 15.00 -3.40 25.51
N ARG A 231 15.48 -3.86 24.34
CA ARG A 231 15.91 -5.27 24.13
C ARG A 231 17.10 -5.51 23.19
N LEU A 232 17.62 -4.50 22.48
CA LEU A 232 18.81 -4.62 21.63
C LEU A 232 19.97 -3.75 22.18
N PRO A 233 21.21 -4.26 22.19
CA PRO A 233 22.37 -3.45 22.57
C PRO A 233 22.53 -2.26 21.60
N LEU A 234 22.46 -1.03 22.14
CA LEU A 234 22.55 0.26 21.44
C LEU A 234 23.70 0.35 20.40
N TRP A 235 24.78 -0.41 20.58
CA TRP A 235 25.94 -0.42 19.69
C TRP A 235 25.65 -0.99 18.28
N LYS A 236 24.72 -1.94 18.13
CA LYS A 236 24.36 -2.48 16.80
C LYS A 236 23.61 -1.44 15.96
N VAL A 237 22.65 -0.75 16.55
CA VAL A 237 21.85 0.30 15.87
C VAL A 237 22.73 1.47 15.43
N GLN A 238 23.67 1.89 16.28
CA GLN A 238 24.65 2.93 15.93
C GLN A 238 25.56 2.50 14.77
N HIS A 239 25.98 1.23 14.72
CA HIS A 239 26.82 0.70 13.65
C HIS A 239 26.10 0.66 12.29
N TYR A 240 24.81 0.26 12.26
CA TYR A 240 24.00 0.28 11.03
C TYR A 240 23.69 1.71 10.56
N SER A 241 23.37 2.63 11.47
CA SER A 241 23.20 4.06 11.15
C SER A 241 24.48 4.66 10.53
N LYS A 242 25.65 4.29 11.06
CA LYS A 242 26.96 4.69 10.51
C LYS A 242 27.18 4.13 9.10
N LYS A 243 26.86 2.85 8.86
CA LYS A 243 26.94 2.23 7.52
C LYS A 243 26.00 2.86 6.50
N ILE A 244 24.78 3.23 6.90
CA ILE A 244 23.81 3.93 6.04
C ILE A 244 24.32 5.34 5.69
N LYS A 245 24.82 6.10 6.68
CA LYS A 245 25.46 7.41 6.44
C LYS A 245 26.65 7.33 5.47
N ILE A 246 27.52 6.33 5.64
CA ILE A 246 28.69 6.11 4.76
C ILE A 246 28.23 5.76 3.34
N ARG A 247 27.22 4.91 3.16
CA ARG A 247 26.67 4.58 1.83
C ARG A 247 26.04 5.80 1.15
N HIS A 248 25.34 6.66 1.89
CA HIS A 248 24.77 7.90 1.35
C HIS A 248 25.84 8.94 0.98
N GLN A 249 26.89 9.10 1.80
CA GLN A 249 28.03 9.95 1.45
C GLN A 249 28.75 9.44 0.20
N LYS A 250 28.94 8.12 0.08
CA LYS A 250 29.56 7.50 -1.10
C LYS A 250 28.71 7.69 -2.37
N LYS A 251 27.38 7.55 -2.29
CA LYS A 251 26.47 7.86 -3.39
C LYS A 251 26.50 9.34 -3.77
N ARG A 252 26.54 10.26 -2.81
CA ARG A 252 26.64 11.71 -3.07
C ARG A 252 27.97 12.10 -3.72
N MET A 253 29.08 11.54 -3.25
CA MET A 253 30.39 11.75 -3.89
C MET A 253 30.41 11.20 -5.32
N ASN A 254 29.88 10.00 -5.55
CA ASN A 254 29.81 9.43 -6.90
C ASN A 254 28.91 10.24 -7.84
N HIS A 255 27.80 10.78 -7.34
CA HIS A 255 26.90 11.63 -8.13
C HIS A 255 27.52 13.01 -8.43
N GLN A 256 28.31 13.57 -7.50
CA GLN A 256 29.10 14.78 -7.76
C GLN A 256 30.23 14.51 -8.76
N LEU A 257 30.94 13.38 -8.66
CA LEU A 257 31.99 12.98 -9.60
C LEU A 257 31.45 12.82 -11.04
N ASN A 258 30.27 12.22 -11.19
CA ASN A 258 29.64 12.05 -12.50
C ASN A 258 29.21 13.40 -13.12
N LYS A 259 28.75 14.37 -12.30
CA LYS A 259 28.43 15.72 -12.79
C LYS A 259 29.65 16.50 -13.25
N THR A 260 30.81 16.34 -12.61
CA THR A 260 32.07 16.96 -13.08
C THR A 260 32.59 16.32 -14.37
N THR A 261 32.27 15.05 -14.60
CA THR A 261 32.72 14.30 -15.80
C THR A 261 31.85 14.59 -17.03
N GLU A 262 30.57 14.94 -16.85
CA GLU A 262 29.69 15.35 -17.96
C GLU A 262 29.90 16.82 -18.38
N SER A 263 30.38 17.68 -17.49
CA SER A 263 30.73 19.08 -17.80
C SER A 263 32.03 19.23 -18.61
N SER A 264 32.78 18.15 -18.84
CA SER A 264 34.10 18.16 -19.49
C SER A 264 34.16 17.39 -20.81
N ARG A 265 33.00 17.06 -21.42
CA ARG A 265 32.95 16.55 -22.80
C ARG A 265 33.10 17.70 -23.82
N PRO A 266 34.16 17.72 -24.65
CA PRO A 266 34.28 18.73 -25.70
C PRO A 266 33.19 18.52 -26.77
N GLN A 267 32.51 19.60 -27.14
CA GLN A 267 31.57 19.62 -28.26
C GLN A 267 32.33 19.36 -29.56
N ASN A 268 32.09 18.21 -30.18
CA ASN A 268 32.57 17.92 -31.54
C ASN A 268 31.83 18.84 -32.53
N LEU A 269 32.53 19.89 -32.97
CA LEU A 269 32.18 20.72 -34.13
C LEU A 269 32.14 19.82 -35.38
N ARG A 270 30.93 19.59 -35.92
CA ARG A 270 30.75 19.07 -37.28
C ARG A 270 31.11 20.17 -38.27
N LEU A 271 32.26 20.02 -38.93
CA LEU A 271 32.62 20.73 -40.14
C LEU A 271 31.72 20.25 -41.28
N ASN A 272 30.89 21.13 -41.83
CA ASN A 272 30.26 20.90 -43.13
C ASN A 272 31.28 21.24 -44.24
N PRO A 273 31.45 20.41 -45.28
CA PRO A 273 32.32 20.72 -46.41
C PRO A 273 31.67 21.77 -47.33
N PRO A 274 32.49 22.56 -48.06
CA PRO A 274 31.98 23.55 -48.99
C PRO A 274 31.44 22.88 -50.26
N GLN A 275 30.34 23.39 -50.79
CA GLN A 275 29.90 23.10 -52.16
C GLN A 275 30.02 24.36 -53.03
N PRO A 276 30.32 24.19 -54.33
CA PRO A 276 30.76 25.24 -55.25
C PRO A 276 29.68 26.29 -55.59
#